data_AF-A0A1X0YI72-F1
#
_entry.id   AF-A0A1X0YI72-F1
#
_cell.length_a   1.000
_cell.length_b   1.000
_cell.length_c   1.000
_cell.angle_alpha   90.00
_cell.angle_beta   90.00
_cell.angle_gamma   90.00
#
_symmetry.space_group_name_H-M   'P 1'
#
loop_
_entity.id
_entity.type
_entity.pdbx_description
1 polymer ?
#
loop_
_entity_poly.entity_id
_entity_poly.type
_entity_poly.pdbx_seq_one_letter_code
_entity_poly.pdbx_strand_id
1 'polypeptide(L)'
;MKLHDTCTTDQAAPQFDHPWQRRAFGLALALAEFGHYPWSDFQQRLIASIADWESTADDRRGDWHYYDHWVAALEKIVADRELLSAPRVLDDGDHAASTAHRNGNDNDDAAH
;
A
#
# COMPACT_ATOMS: atom_id res chain seq x y z
N MET A 1 -9.47 12.39 -37.95
CA MET A 1 -8.76 12.87 -36.74
C MET A 1 -8.35 11.63 -35.97
N LYS A 2 -7.11 11.16 -36.14
CA LYS A 2 -6.64 9.94 -35.47
C LYS A 2 -6.16 10.33 -34.07
N LEU A 3 -6.92 9.93 -33.06
CA LEU A 3 -6.49 10.00 -31.68
C LEU A 3 -5.32 9.02 -31.54
N HIS A 4 -4.17 9.51 -31.09
CA HIS A 4 -3.00 8.70 -30.81
C HIS A 4 -3.30 7.86 -29.55
N ASP A 5 -3.24 6.53 -29.64
CA ASP A 5 -3.43 5.59 -28.51
C ASP A 5 -2.38 5.74 -27.38
N THR A 6 -1.50 6.73 -27.47
CA THR A 6 -0.50 7.06 -26.45
C THR A 6 -0.99 8.07 -25.39
N CYS A 7 -2.29 8.36 -25.33
CA CYS A 7 -2.87 9.21 -24.28
C CYS A 7 -2.89 8.54 -22.88
N THR A 8 -2.43 7.30 -22.75
CA THR A 8 -2.25 6.65 -21.44
C THR A 8 -0.90 7.04 -20.86
N THR A 9 -0.78 8.28 -20.38
CA THR A 9 0.33 8.66 -19.50
C THR A 9 0.10 8.01 -18.13
N ASP A 10 0.38 6.72 -18.03
CA ASP A 10 0.41 5.95 -16.78
C ASP A 10 1.73 5.16 -16.62
N GLN A 11 2.67 5.29 -17.56
CA GLN A 11 3.94 4.55 -17.53
C GLN A 11 4.84 4.87 -16.32
N ALA A 12 4.46 5.81 -15.46
CA ALA A 12 5.13 6.16 -14.23
C ALA A 12 4.32 5.84 -12.96
N ALA A 13 3.11 5.27 -13.08
CA ALA A 13 2.37 4.86 -11.91
C ALA A 13 3.04 3.65 -11.26
N PRO A 14 3.18 3.62 -9.92
CA PRO A 14 3.68 2.44 -9.23
C PRO A 14 2.76 1.27 -9.54
N GLN A 15 3.30 0.20 -10.12
CA GLN A 15 2.52 -1.03 -10.31
C GLN A 15 2.36 -1.71 -8.95
N PHE A 16 1.13 -2.10 -8.64
CA PHE A 16 0.77 -2.79 -7.41
C PHE A 16 0.25 -4.19 -7.76
N ASP A 17 1.02 -5.22 -7.42
CA ASP A 17 0.65 -6.63 -7.57
C ASP A 17 -0.39 -7.06 -6.54
N HIS A 18 -0.38 -6.41 -5.37
CA HIS A 18 -1.28 -6.74 -4.27
C HIS A 18 -1.97 -5.51 -3.68
N PRO A 19 -3.22 -5.65 -3.17
CA PRO A 19 -3.97 -4.55 -2.60
C PRO A 19 -3.30 -3.92 -1.38
N TRP A 20 -2.47 -4.66 -0.64
CA TRP A 20 -1.72 -4.15 0.49
C TRP A 20 -0.61 -3.18 0.07
N GLN A 21 0.00 -3.35 -1.11
CA GLN A 21 1.10 -2.51 -1.58
C GLN A 21 0.63 -1.07 -1.80
N ARG A 22 -0.57 -0.89 -2.36
CA ARG A 22 -1.20 0.42 -2.50
C ARG A 22 -1.53 1.06 -1.16
N ARG A 23 -1.93 0.27 -0.15
CA ARG A 23 -2.19 0.77 1.20
C ARG A 23 -0.92 1.24 1.89
N ALA A 24 0.17 0.45 1.79
CA ALA A 24 1.47 0.86 2.28
C ALA A 24 1.92 2.18 1.62
N PHE A 25 1.82 2.24 0.28
CA PHE A 25 2.12 3.45 -0.49
C PHE A 25 1.36 4.69 0.02
N GLY A 26 0.03 4.57 0.12
CA GLY A 26 -0.83 5.62 0.62
C GLY A 26 -0.50 6.04 2.06
N LEU A 27 -0.14 5.09 2.92
CA LEU A 27 0.21 5.40 4.31
C LEU A 27 1.51 6.20 4.42
N ALA A 28 2.57 5.82 3.71
CA ALA A 28 3.81 6.60 3.77
C ALA A 28 3.66 7.97 3.09
N LEU A 29 2.85 8.06 2.03
CA LEU A 29 2.57 9.35 1.41
C LEU A 29 1.78 10.25 2.37
N ALA A 30 0.71 9.73 2.97
CA ALA A 30 -0.10 10.46 3.95
C ALA A 30 0.76 10.98 5.11
N LEU A 31 1.60 10.13 5.72
CA LEU A 31 2.46 10.54 6.83
C LEU A 31 3.45 11.65 6.42
N ALA A 32 3.98 11.59 5.19
CA ALA A 32 4.84 12.64 4.66
C ALA A 32 4.06 13.95 4.41
N GLU A 33 2.86 13.86 3.83
CA GLU A 33 1.97 15.00 3.57
C GLU A 33 1.48 15.67 4.85
N PHE A 34 1.20 14.89 5.91
CA PHE A 34 0.89 15.40 7.25
C PHE A 34 2.11 15.99 7.97
N GLY A 35 3.29 15.97 7.36
CA GLY A 35 4.49 16.63 7.88
C GLY A 35 5.21 15.86 9.00
N HIS A 36 4.90 14.57 9.20
CA HIS A 36 5.59 13.76 10.21
C HIS A 36 7.06 13.49 9.84
N TYR A 37 7.37 13.48 8.54
CA TYR A 37 8.73 13.41 8.01
C TYR A 37 8.77 13.95 6.58
N PRO A 38 9.93 14.46 6.13
CA PRO A 38 10.09 14.84 4.73
C PRO A 38 10.21 13.58 3.85
N TRP A 39 9.58 13.61 2.68
CA TRP A 39 9.61 12.49 1.72
C TRP A 39 11.04 12.02 1.36
N SER A 40 12.01 12.93 1.34
CA SER A 40 13.43 12.61 1.11
C SER A 40 14.01 11.65 2.16
N ASP A 41 13.59 11.76 3.42
CA ASP A 41 14.07 10.86 4.48
C ASP A 41 13.56 9.44 4.25
N PHE A 42 12.32 9.30 3.76
CA PHE A 42 11.77 8.01 3.37
C PHE A 42 12.57 7.39 2.22
N GLN A 43 12.86 8.17 1.18
CA GLN A 43 13.67 7.69 0.05
C GLN A 43 15.06 7.20 0.49
N GLN A 44 15.74 7.96 1.38
CA GLN A 44 17.05 7.56 1.90
C GLN A 44 16.98 6.27 2.71
N ARG A 45 15.94 6.09 3.52
CA ARG A 45 15.74 4.87 4.33
C ARG A 45 15.39 3.66 3.47
N LEU A 46 14.64 3.85 2.39
CA LEU A 46 14.38 2.81 1.41
C LEU A 46 15.68 2.35 0.74
N ILE A 47 16.51 3.29 0.27
CA ILE A 47 17.82 2.98 -0.32
C ILE A 47 18.69 2.22 0.69
N ALA A 48 18.73 2.66 1.95
CA ALA A 48 19.48 1.98 3.00
C ALA A 48 18.94 0.57 3.27
N SER A 49 17.61 0.37 3.26
CA SER A 49 17.00 -0.95 3.47
C SER A 49 17.31 -1.91 2.32
N ILE A 50 17.34 -1.40 1.09
CA ILE A 50 17.75 -2.17 -0.09
C ILE A 50 19.24 -2.52 0.00
N ALA A 51 20.09 -1.55 0.36
CA ALA A 51 21.53 -1.77 0.50
C ALA A 51 21.86 -2.80 1.61
N ASP A 52 21.11 -2.77 2.71
CA ASP A 52 21.23 -3.75 3.81
C ASP A 52 20.83 -5.16 3.36
N TRP A 53 19.75 -5.27 2.59
CA TRP A 53 19.40 -6.53 1.94
C TRP A 53 20.49 -6.96 0.96
N GLU A 54 20.98 -6.09 0.07
CA GLU A 54 22.09 -6.34 -0.86
C GLU A 54 23.39 -6.77 -0.14
N SER A 55 23.60 -6.34 1.10
CA SER A 55 24.74 -6.75 1.91
C SER A 55 24.53 -8.07 2.68
N THR A 56 23.31 -8.60 2.73
CA THR A 56 22.99 -9.84 3.47
C THR A 56 23.54 -11.07 2.75
N ALA A 57 24.07 -12.06 3.48
CA ALA A 57 24.58 -13.29 2.84
C ALA A 57 23.48 -14.03 2.06
N ASP A 58 23.84 -14.62 0.91
CA ASP A 58 22.90 -15.30 -0.01
C ASP A 58 22.08 -16.40 0.70
N ASP A 59 22.72 -17.14 1.61
CA ASP A 59 22.09 -18.18 2.43
C ASP A 59 20.95 -17.68 3.35
N ARG A 60 20.86 -16.36 3.57
CA ARG A 60 19.83 -15.68 4.36
C ARG A 60 18.98 -14.72 3.53
N ARG A 61 19.28 -14.61 2.23
CA ARG A 61 18.61 -13.71 1.31
C ARG A 61 17.36 -14.42 0.81
N GLY A 62 16.19 -13.94 1.25
CA GLY A 62 14.92 -14.37 0.68
C GLY A 62 14.71 -13.82 -0.74
N ASP A 63 13.56 -14.10 -1.33
CA ASP A 63 13.17 -13.56 -2.63
C ASP A 63 13.14 -12.03 -2.62
N TRP A 64 13.54 -11.42 -3.75
CA TRP A 64 13.55 -9.97 -3.88
C TRP A 64 12.13 -9.45 -4.11
N HIS A 65 11.64 -8.69 -3.13
CA HIS A 65 10.33 -8.05 -3.19
C HIS A 65 10.48 -6.56 -2.90
N TYR A 66 10.33 -5.73 -3.94
CA TYR A 66 10.47 -4.28 -3.84
C TYR A 66 9.61 -3.66 -2.73
N TYR A 67 8.34 -4.09 -2.63
CA TYR A 67 7.42 -3.57 -1.62
C TYR A 67 7.71 -4.07 -0.20
N ASP A 68 8.44 -5.17 -0.02
CA ASP A 68 8.85 -5.62 1.31
C ASP A 68 9.91 -4.69 1.89
N HIS A 69 10.88 -4.28 1.07
CA HIS A 69 11.85 -3.24 1.46
C HIS A 69 11.17 -1.89 1.72
N TRP A 70 10.11 -1.61 0.98
CA TRP A 70 9.30 -0.41 1.13
C TRP A 70 8.56 -0.39 2.48
N VAL A 71 7.94 -1.50 2.87
CA VAL A 71 7.31 -1.66 4.19
C VAL A 71 8.35 -1.63 5.30
N ALA A 72 9.49 -2.31 5.15
CA ALA A 72 10.57 -2.30 6.15
C ALA A 72 11.12 -0.88 6.39
N ALA A 73 11.25 -0.06 5.33
CA ALA A 73 11.63 1.34 5.46
C ALA A 73 10.57 2.18 6.19
N LEU A 74 9.28 1.93 5.92
CA LEU A 74 8.17 2.57 6.60
C LEU A 74 8.14 2.22 8.10
N GLU A 75 8.30 0.95 8.46
CA GLU A 75 8.36 0.49 9.84
C GLU A 75 9.49 1.18 10.61
N LYS A 76 10.68 1.32 10.01
CA LYS A 76 11.80 2.05 10.61
C LYS A 76 11.47 3.51 10.90
N ILE A 77 10.76 4.20 9.99
CA ILE A 77 10.35 5.61 10.23
C ILE A 77 9.34 5.71 11.34
N VAL A 78 8.33 4.84 11.31
CA VAL A 78 7.26 4.84 12.29
C VAL A 78 7.79 4.52 13.69
N ALA A 79 8.73 3.59 13.79
CA ALA A 79 9.44 3.27 15.03
C ALA A 79 10.32 4.43 15.52
N ASP A 80 11.17 4.99 14.66
CA ASP A 80 12.07 6.10 15.03
C ASP A 80 11.35 7.37 15.45
N ARG A 81 10.15 7.62 14.90
CA ARG A 81 9.34 8.80 15.19
C ARG A 81 8.29 8.56 16.28
N GLU A 82 8.27 7.37 16.88
CA GLU A 82 7.30 6.93 17.89
C GLU A 82 5.83 7.22 17.52
N LEU A 83 5.51 7.21 16.21
CA LEU A 83 4.19 7.58 15.68
C LEU A 83 3.10 6.59 16.10
N LEU A 84 3.49 5.41 16.58
CA LEU A 84 2.62 4.39 17.16
C LEU A 84 2.57 4.42 18.69
N SER A 85 2.80 5.57 19.33
CA SER A 85 2.55 5.74 20.77
C SER A 85 1.07 5.77 21.16
N ALA A 86 0.15 5.53 20.22
CA ALA A 86 -1.26 5.36 20.54
C ALA A 86 -1.46 3.99 21.23
N PRO A 87 -2.08 3.94 22.43
CA PRO A 87 -2.49 2.65 22.99
C PRO A 87 -3.38 1.96 21.95
N ARG A 88 -3.11 0.67 21.72
CA ARG A 88 -3.91 -0.19 20.84
C ARG A 88 -5.34 -0.23 21.38
N VAL A 89 -6.17 0.72 20.97
CA VAL A 89 -7.62 0.60 21.10
C VAL A 89 -7.99 -0.42 20.03
N LEU A 90 -8.08 -1.67 20.47
CA LEU A 90 -8.80 -2.71 19.75
C LEU A 90 -10.26 -2.29 19.78
N ASP A 91 -10.68 -1.52 18.78
CA ASP A 91 -12.09 -1.44 18.46
C ASP A 91 -12.42 -2.77 17.77
N ASP A 92 -13.20 -3.62 18.46
CA ASP A 92 -13.70 -4.93 18.02
C ASP A 92 -14.75 -4.78 16.88
N GLY A 93 -14.44 -3.95 15.88
CA GLY A 93 -15.33 -3.55 14.81
C GLY A 93 -15.10 -4.32 13.51
N ASP A 94 -15.60 -5.55 13.48
CA ASP A 94 -15.86 -6.36 12.29
C ASP A 94 -16.63 -5.57 11.20
N HIS A 95 -15.95 -4.96 10.23
CA HIS A 95 -16.58 -4.48 8.99
C HIS A 95 -15.67 -4.67 7.77
N ALA A 96 -15.31 -5.93 7.49
CA ALA A 96 -14.92 -6.35 6.15
C ALA A 96 -15.99 -7.31 5.61
N ALA A 97 -17.16 -6.78 5.25
CA ALA A 97 -18.15 -7.54 4.49
C ALA A 97 -18.58 -6.74 3.26
N SER A 98 -17.89 -7.05 2.16
CA SER A 98 -18.46 -7.34 0.84
C SER A 98 -19.61 -6.44 0.36
N THR A 99 -19.33 -5.59 -0.63
CA THR A 99 -20.34 -5.07 -1.54
C THR A 99 -21.00 -6.24 -2.29
N ALA A 100 -22.03 -6.82 -1.68
CA ALA A 100 -22.90 -7.80 -2.29
C ALA A 100 -23.71 -7.11 -3.40
N HIS A 101 -23.55 -7.68 -4.58
CA HIS A 101 -24.29 -7.40 -5.80
C HIS A 101 -25.81 -7.35 -5.52
N ARG A 102 -26.42 -6.17 -5.70
CA ARG A 102 -27.88 -6.01 -5.69
C ARG A 102 -28.45 -6.67 -6.95
N ASN A 103 -28.72 -7.98 -6.89
CA ASN A 103 -29.59 -8.63 -7.86
C ASN A 103 -31.03 -8.45 -7.36
N GLY A 104 -31.72 -7.45 -7.93
CA GLY A 104 -33.15 -7.26 -7.71
C GLY A 104 -33.92 -8.39 -8.38
N ASN A 105 -34.50 -9.26 -7.57
CA ASN A 105 -35.54 -10.19 -7.98
C ASN A 105 -36.88 -9.65 -7.44
N ASP A 106 -37.54 -8.83 -8.25
CA ASP A 106 -38.94 -8.42 -8.17
C ASP A 106 -39.52 -8.80 -9.55
N ASN A 107 -40.58 -9.57 -9.78
CA ASN A 107 -41.66 -10.09 -8.98
C ASN A 107 -42.25 -11.33 -9.67
N ASP A 108 -42.75 -12.28 -8.88
CA ASP A 108 -43.91 -13.11 -9.25
C ASP A 108 -45.13 -12.19 -9.43
N ASP A 109 -45.78 -12.17 -10.60
CA ASP A 109 -47.24 -12.14 -10.74
C ASP A 109 -47.66 -12.26 -12.23
N ALA A 110 -48.23 -13.40 -12.61
CA ALA A 110 -49.34 -13.52 -13.58
C ALA A 110 -49.59 -15.01 -13.87
N ALA A 111 -50.28 -15.68 -12.95
CA ALA A 111 -50.96 -16.94 -13.21
C ALA A 111 -52.43 -16.82 -12.78
N HIS A 112 -53.28 -16.28 -13.66
CA HIS A 112 -54.57 -16.89 -14.04
C HIS A 112 -55.15 -16.19 -15.28
#